data_AF-X1NYQ1-F1
#
_entry.id   AF-X1NYQ1-F1
#
_cell.length_a   1.000
_cell.length_b   1.000
_cell.length_c   1.000
_cell.angle_alpha   90.00
_cell.angle_beta   90.00
_cell.angle_gamma   90.00
#
_symmetry.space_group_name_H-M   'P 1'
#
loop_
_entity.id
_entity.type
_entity.pdbx_description
1 polymer ?
#
loop_
_entity_poly.entity_id
_entity_poly.type
_entity_poly.pdbx_seq_one_letter_code
_entity_poly.pdbx_strand_id
1 'polypeptide(L)'
;TLDFNEDSENHDNVIFGEAPDACDGPTGSGPSGNDAYDIQKPPAPPDTYIRAWFEDGLYYPFNCLQEDYRQYPDTSKVWNLSVQWMPSDYTSPTNATISWDTAEIDDSEYNSVVLYDGLTSSVVADMLVDTDYTFAVDATVPKAFQIICSI
;
A
#
# COMPACT_ATOMS: atom_id res chain seq x y z
N THR A 1 4.62 -3.13 8.22
CA THR A 1 3.21 -2.65 8.14
C THR A 1 3.17 -1.19 7.72
N LEU A 2 2.10 -0.75 7.06
CA LEU A 2 1.82 0.67 6.77
C LEU A 2 0.53 1.10 7.46
N ASP A 3 0.63 2.12 8.31
CA ASP A 3 -0.51 2.71 9.02
C ASP A 3 -0.88 4.05 8.39
N PHE A 4 -2.18 4.29 8.23
CA PHE A 4 -2.74 5.50 7.66
C PHE A 4 -3.64 6.16 8.68
N ASN A 5 -3.36 7.42 8.99
CA ASN A 5 -4.17 8.22 9.89
C ASN A 5 -4.55 9.53 9.22
N GLU A 6 -5.80 9.93 9.33
CA GLU A 6 -6.24 11.27 8.95
C GLU A 6 -6.59 12.11 10.20
N ASP A 7 -6.68 13.43 10.03
CA ASP A 7 -6.80 14.42 11.11
C ASP A 7 -8.03 14.24 12.05
N SER A 8 -9.06 13.48 11.63
CA SER A 8 -10.34 13.26 12.34
C SER A 8 -10.58 11.83 12.87
N GLU A 9 -9.51 11.14 13.28
CA GLU A 9 -9.50 9.82 13.97
C GLU A 9 -9.79 8.59 13.10
N ASN A 10 -10.05 8.75 11.80
CA ASN A 10 -10.14 7.60 10.91
C ASN A 10 -8.74 7.05 10.65
N HIS A 11 -8.63 5.72 10.71
CA HIS A 11 -7.40 5.01 10.50
C HIS A 11 -7.64 3.78 9.63
N ASP A 12 -6.61 3.41 8.90
CA ASP A 12 -6.57 2.15 8.16
C ASP A 12 -5.13 1.64 8.12
N ASN A 13 -4.94 0.37 7.79
CA ASN A 13 -3.61 -0.19 7.61
C ASN A 13 -3.58 -1.11 6.39
N VAL A 14 -2.38 -1.35 5.85
CA VAL A 14 -2.09 -2.43 4.90
C VAL A 14 -0.73 -3.06 5.23
N ILE A 15 -0.52 -4.29 4.77
CA ILE A 15 0.71 -5.03 4.98
C ILE A 15 1.31 -5.39 3.62
N PHE A 16 2.59 -5.10 3.45
CA PHE A 16 3.37 -5.63 2.34
C PHE A 16 4.54 -6.41 2.92
N GLY A 17 5.00 -7.40 2.19
CA GLY A 17 6.12 -8.23 2.61
C GLY A 17 6.48 -9.24 1.55
N GLU A 18 7.32 -10.19 1.93
CA GLU A 18 7.75 -11.24 1.01
C GLU A 18 7.72 -12.61 1.69
N ALA A 19 7.49 -13.65 0.89
CA ALA A 19 7.53 -15.03 1.33
C ALA A 19 8.10 -15.95 0.23
N PRO A 20 8.80 -17.05 0.56
CA PRO A 20 9.40 -17.95 -0.44
C PRO A 20 8.42 -18.58 -1.43
N ASP A 21 7.17 -18.73 -1.02
CA ASP A 21 6.07 -19.37 -1.77
C ASP A 21 4.93 -18.41 -2.13
N ALA A 22 5.15 -17.10 -1.96
CA ALA A 22 4.30 -16.06 -2.52
C ALA A 22 4.52 -15.91 -4.04
N CYS A 23 3.64 -15.16 -4.69
CA CYS A 23 3.63 -14.88 -6.13
C CYS A 23 3.83 -13.39 -6.39
N ASP A 24 4.58 -13.04 -7.44
CA ASP A 24 4.72 -11.65 -7.91
C ASP A 24 3.52 -11.24 -8.77
N GLY A 25 2.33 -11.42 -8.21
CA GLY A 25 1.05 -11.10 -8.83
C GLY A 25 0.58 -12.05 -9.91
N PRO A 26 -0.21 -11.56 -10.90
CA PRO A 26 -1.16 -12.37 -11.65
C PRO A 26 -0.53 -13.46 -12.52
N THR A 27 0.80 -13.49 -12.63
CA THR A 27 1.58 -14.48 -13.36
C THR A 27 1.98 -15.72 -12.55
N GLY A 28 1.62 -15.81 -11.26
CA GLY A 28 1.67 -17.06 -10.50
C GLY A 28 0.81 -18.15 -11.16
N SER A 29 1.30 -19.39 -11.23
CA SER A 29 0.80 -20.49 -12.07
C SER A 29 -0.57 -21.09 -11.68
N GLY A 30 -1.58 -20.25 -11.46
CA GLY A 30 -2.97 -20.61 -11.19
C GLY A 30 -3.96 -19.62 -11.82
N PRO A 31 -5.22 -20.02 -12.06
CA PRO A 31 -6.20 -19.23 -12.83
C PRO A 31 -6.64 -17.89 -12.20
N SER A 32 -6.09 -17.50 -11.05
CA SER A 32 -6.46 -16.28 -10.33
C SER A 32 -5.26 -15.41 -9.92
N GLY A 33 -4.02 -15.90 -10.04
CA GLY A 33 -2.82 -15.09 -9.78
C GLY A 33 -2.58 -14.65 -8.33
N ASN A 34 -3.57 -14.84 -7.46
CA ASN A 34 -3.50 -14.63 -6.02
C ASN A 34 -2.90 -15.85 -5.33
N ASP A 35 -2.19 -15.63 -4.23
CA ASP A 35 -1.67 -16.71 -3.40
C ASP A 35 -2.35 -16.77 -2.01
N ALA A 36 -1.83 -17.60 -1.12
CA ALA A 36 -2.40 -17.80 0.22
C ALA A 36 -2.04 -16.69 1.23
N TYR A 37 -1.09 -15.83 0.86
CA TYR A 37 -0.64 -14.67 1.64
C TYR A 37 -1.40 -13.40 1.25
N ASP A 38 -1.95 -13.34 0.05
CA ASP A 38 -2.85 -12.27 -0.36
C ASP A 38 -4.16 -12.26 0.43
N ILE A 39 -4.37 -11.21 1.23
CA ILE A 39 -5.62 -11.01 1.95
C ILE A 39 -6.42 -9.92 1.27
N GLN A 40 -7.65 -10.25 0.87
CA GLN A 40 -8.57 -9.27 0.30
C GLN A 40 -8.86 -8.15 1.30
N LYS A 41 -8.83 -6.90 0.84
CA LYS A 41 -9.30 -5.76 1.63
C LYS A 41 -10.81 -5.90 1.92
N PRO A 42 -11.25 -5.78 3.18
CA PRO A 42 -12.68 -5.81 3.51
C PRO A 42 -13.46 -4.75 2.72
N PRO A 43 -14.79 -4.95 2.54
CA PRO A 43 -15.65 -3.95 1.91
C PRO A 43 -15.51 -2.58 2.57
N ALA A 44 -15.63 -1.51 1.79
CA ALA A 44 -15.55 -0.15 2.30
C ALA A 44 -16.62 0.08 3.40
N PRO A 45 -16.29 0.80 4.49
CA PRO A 45 -17.26 1.21 5.49
C PRO A 45 -18.39 2.07 4.90
N PRO A 46 -19.59 2.08 5.51
CA PRO A 46 -20.72 2.87 5.02
C PRO A 46 -20.62 4.38 5.34
N ASP A 47 -19.85 4.75 6.38
CA ASP A 47 -19.69 6.11 6.86
C ASP A 47 -18.36 6.73 6.37
N THR A 48 -17.95 7.85 6.96
CA THR A 48 -16.64 8.47 6.70
C THR A 48 -15.50 7.47 6.92
N TYR A 49 -14.50 7.46 6.02
CA TYR A 49 -13.31 6.61 6.18
C TYR A 49 -12.10 7.16 5.42
N ILE A 50 -10.91 6.83 5.93
CA ILE A 50 -9.72 6.65 5.09
C ILE A 50 -9.57 5.16 4.78
N ARG A 51 -9.19 4.81 3.56
CA ARG A 51 -9.00 3.42 3.14
C ARG A 51 -7.77 3.30 2.25
N ALA A 52 -6.89 2.37 2.57
CA ALA A 52 -5.70 2.03 1.80
C ALA A 52 -5.77 0.57 1.31
N TRP A 53 -5.23 0.30 0.13
CA TRP A 53 -5.12 -1.05 -0.41
C TRP A 53 -3.96 -1.16 -1.40
N PHE A 54 -3.42 -2.37 -1.53
CA PHE A 54 -2.50 -2.70 -2.62
C PHE A 54 -3.27 -3.12 -3.88
N GLU A 55 -2.68 -2.80 -5.03
CA GLU A 55 -3.15 -3.16 -6.35
C GLU A 55 -2.09 -3.95 -7.10
N ASP A 56 -2.44 -5.20 -7.38
CA ASP A 56 -1.52 -6.13 -8.03
C ASP A 56 -2.05 -6.62 -9.39
N GLY A 57 -3.03 -5.92 -9.96
CA GLY A 57 -3.62 -6.27 -11.26
C GLY A 57 -4.52 -7.52 -11.23
N LEU A 58 -4.87 -8.01 -10.04
CA LEU A 58 -5.80 -9.11 -9.82
C LEU A 58 -7.25 -8.68 -10.13
N TYR A 59 -8.08 -9.64 -10.52
CA TYR A 59 -9.51 -9.41 -10.73
C TYR A 59 -10.28 -9.40 -9.41
N TYR A 60 -11.48 -8.78 -9.44
CA TYR A 60 -12.43 -8.89 -8.34
C TYR A 60 -12.66 -10.37 -7.95
N PRO A 61 -12.63 -10.72 -6.66
CA PRO A 61 -12.67 -9.83 -5.48
C PRO A 61 -11.31 -9.31 -4.97
N PHE A 62 -10.19 -9.77 -5.54
CA PHE A 62 -8.82 -9.48 -5.07
C PHE A 62 -8.18 -8.23 -5.69
N ASN A 63 -8.96 -7.40 -6.36
CA ASN A 63 -8.47 -6.16 -6.98
C ASN A 63 -8.13 -5.05 -5.96
N CYS A 64 -8.42 -5.27 -4.67
CA CYS A 64 -7.95 -4.46 -3.55
C CYS A 64 -7.43 -5.40 -2.45
N LEU A 65 -6.15 -5.31 -2.10
CA LEU A 65 -5.53 -6.16 -1.10
C LEU A 65 -5.27 -5.40 0.22
N GLN A 66 -5.56 -6.05 1.34
CA GLN A 66 -5.13 -5.68 2.69
C GLN A 66 -3.68 -6.08 2.92
N GLU A 67 -3.32 -7.27 2.43
CA GLU A 67 -1.99 -7.85 2.51
C GLU A 67 -1.57 -8.29 1.11
N ASP A 68 -0.39 -7.85 0.66
CA ASP A 68 0.22 -8.22 -0.64
C ASP A 68 1.64 -8.70 -0.37
N TYR A 69 1.87 -10.01 -0.54
CA TYR A 69 3.18 -10.62 -0.37
C TYR A 69 3.75 -11.01 -1.72
N ARG A 70 5.04 -10.73 -1.90
CA ARG A 70 5.79 -11.03 -3.13
C ARG A 70 6.78 -12.16 -2.93
N GLN A 71 7.23 -12.77 -4.03
CA GLN A 71 8.13 -13.91 -3.94
C GLN A 71 9.53 -13.49 -3.47
N TYR A 72 10.00 -14.07 -2.36
CA TYR A 72 11.38 -13.96 -1.90
C TYR A 72 12.23 -15.17 -2.33
N PRO A 73 13.53 -15.03 -2.63
CA PRO A 73 14.30 -13.79 -2.74
C PRO A 73 14.22 -13.14 -4.12
N ASP A 74 14.47 -11.84 -4.19
CA ASP A 74 14.61 -11.06 -5.42
C ASP A 74 15.55 -9.86 -5.25
N THR A 75 15.91 -9.23 -6.37
CA THR A 75 16.76 -8.03 -6.39
C THR A 75 15.97 -6.73 -6.46
N SER A 76 14.67 -6.80 -6.79
CA SER A 76 13.79 -5.63 -6.83
C SER A 76 12.32 -6.03 -6.72
N LYS A 77 11.53 -5.20 -6.03
CA LYS A 77 10.06 -5.35 -5.95
C LYS A 77 9.37 -4.01 -6.05
N VAL A 78 8.12 -4.03 -6.50
CA VAL A 78 7.29 -2.83 -6.65
C VAL A 78 5.89 -3.13 -6.15
N TRP A 79 5.44 -2.46 -5.09
CA TRP A 79 4.03 -2.49 -4.67
C TRP A 79 3.31 -1.23 -5.14
N ASN A 80 2.12 -1.38 -5.72
CA ASN A 80 1.26 -0.24 -6.03
C ASN A 80 0.25 -0.04 -4.90
N LEU A 81 0.23 1.14 -4.33
CA LEU A 81 -0.57 1.49 -3.16
C LEU A 81 -1.57 2.59 -3.53
N SER A 82 -2.83 2.38 -3.17
CA SER A 82 -3.89 3.38 -3.32
C SER A 82 -4.42 3.78 -1.95
N VAL A 83 -4.66 5.08 -1.75
CA VAL A 83 -5.26 5.65 -0.54
C VAL A 83 -6.43 6.54 -0.92
N GLN A 84 -7.60 6.35 -0.30
CA GLN A 84 -8.79 7.14 -0.57
C GLN A 84 -9.37 7.69 0.73
N TRP A 85 -9.72 8.98 0.68
CA TRP A 85 -10.52 9.65 1.70
C TRP A 85 -11.97 9.76 1.24
N MET A 86 -12.90 9.31 2.09
CA MET A 86 -14.33 9.44 1.88
C MET A 86 -14.93 10.28 3.01
N PRO A 87 -15.07 11.60 2.84
CA PRO A 87 -15.71 12.46 3.84
C PRO A 87 -17.23 12.30 3.84
N SER A 88 -17.87 12.61 4.95
CA SER A 88 -19.34 12.61 5.07
C SER A 88 -20.06 13.58 4.13
N ASP A 89 -19.36 14.62 3.68
CA ASP A 89 -19.89 15.63 2.74
C ASP A 89 -19.46 15.39 1.28
N TYR A 90 -18.73 14.30 1.02
CA TYR A 90 -18.20 13.89 -0.28
C TYR A 90 -17.33 14.95 -1.00
N THR A 91 -16.91 16.01 -0.33
CA THR A 91 -16.25 17.16 -0.99
C THR A 91 -15.08 17.75 -0.23
N SER A 92 -15.04 17.64 1.10
CA SER A 92 -13.96 18.20 1.90
C SER A 92 -12.69 17.34 1.84
N PRO A 93 -11.55 17.87 1.34
CA PRO A 93 -10.28 17.15 1.40
C PRO A 93 -9.78 17.04 2.84
N THR A 94 -8.79 16.17 3.06
CA THR A 94 -8.09 16.06 4.35
C THR A 94 -6.59 15.88 4.13
N ASN A 95 -5.81 15.95 5.20
CA ASN A 95 -4.44 15.42 5.19
C ASN A 95 -4.45 14.01 5.77
N ALA A 96 -3.68 13.14 5.15
CA ALA A 96 -3.40 11.81 5.65
C ALA A 96 -1.91 11.66 5.91
N THR A 97 -1.56 10.88 6.93
CA THR A 97 -0.18 10.49 7.22
C THR A 97 -0.07 8.99 7.04
N ILE A 98 0.86 8.57 6.19
CA ILE A 98 1.33 7.18 6.12
C ILE A 98 2.52 7.05 7.06
N SER A 99 2.56 6.02 7.89
CA SER A 99 3.68 5.72 8.79
C SER A 99 4.06 4.25 8.76
N TRP A 100 5.32 3.95 9.05
CA TRP A 100 5.87 2.60 9.09
C TRP A 100 6.99 2.50 10.15
N ASP A 101 7.32 1.27 10.55
CA ASP A 101 8.49 1.01 11.39
C ASP A 101 9.69 0.69 10.50
N THR A 102 10.69 1.57 10.52
CA THR A 102 11.94 1.38 9.77
C THR A 102 12.64 0.07 10.14
N ALA A 103 12.51 -0.43 11.37
CA ALA A 103 13.12 -1.68 11.79
C ALA A 103 12.49 -2.91 11.11
N GLU A 104 11.20 -2.86 10.76
CA GLU A 104 10.56 -3.92 9.98
C GLU A 104 11.02 -3.89 8.51
N ILE A 105 11.30 -2.70 7.97
CA ILE A 105 11.77 -2.54 6.59
C ILE A 105 13.26 -2.91 6.45
N ASP A 106 14.08 -2.55 7.43
CA ASP A 106 15.53 -2.82 7.46
C ASP A 106 15.87 -4.32 7.65
N ASP A 107 14.89 -5.15 8.05
CA ASP A 107 15.04 -6.62 8.10
C ASP A 107 14.91 -7.29 6.72
N SER A 108 14.61 -6.52 5.67
CA SER A 108 14.54 -7.02 4.28
C SER A 108 15.93 -7.17 3.62
N GLU A 109 16.00 -7.82 2.46
CA GLU A 109 17.26 -7.96 1.71
C GLU A 109 17.70 -6.71 0.93
N TYR A 110 16.84 -5.68 0.89
CA TYR A 110 17.03 -4.48 0.09
C TYR A 110 17.85 -3.42 0.84
N ASN A 111 18.71 -2.71 0.10
CA ASN A 111 19.44 -1.56 0.65
C ASN A 111 18.82 -0.22 0.25
N SER A 112 17.72 -0.25 -0.49
CA SER A 112 16.92 0.89 -0.90
C SER A 112 15.45 0.49 -0.89
N VAL A 113 14.66 1.16 -0.06
CA VAL A 113 13.19 1.04 -0.04
C VAL A 113 12.62 2.45 -0.08
N VAL A 114 11.98 2.82 -1.19
CA VAL A 114 11.59 4.21 -1.44
C VAL A 114 10.10 4.30 -1.77
N LEU A 115 9.42 5.23 -1.11
CA LEU A 115 8.05 5.59 -1.41
C LEU A 115 8.04 6.66 -2.51
N TYR A 116 7.24 6.45 -3.55
CA TYR A 116 7.07 7.37 -4.67
C TYR A 116 5.62 7.83 -4.79
N ASP A 117 5.44 9.07 -5.24
CA ASP A 117 4.14 9.53 -5.73
C ASP A 117 3.83 8.82 -7.05
N GLY A 118 2.72 8.08 -7.09
CA GLY A 118 2.40 7.18 -8.19
C GLY A 118 2.05 7.88 -9.51
N LEU A 119 1.70 9.17 -9.47
CA LEU A 119 1.36 9.94 -10.67
C LEU A 119 2.58 10.61 -11.30
N THR A 120 3.45 11.17 -10.46
CA THR A 120 4.62 11.95 -10.90
C THR A 120 5.92 11.14 -10.91
N SER A 121 5.91 9.95 -10.30
CA SER A 121 7.11 9.13 -10.05
C SER A 121 8.21 9.91 -9.31
N SER A 122 7.81 10.88 -8.49
CA SER A 122 8.74 11.64 -7.65
C SER A 122 8.95 10.92 -6.32
N VAL A 123 10.17 10.96 -5.82
CA VAL A 123 10.51 10.42 -4.49
C VAL A 123 9.75 11.21 -3.44
N VAL A 124 9.06 10.46 -2.57
CA VAL A 124 8.27 11.01 -1.47
C VAL A 124 9.01 10.84 -0.14
N ALA A 125 9.54 9.65 0.14
CA ALA A 125 10.25 9.34 1.37
C ALA A 125 11.22 8.16 1.17
N ASP A 126 12.32 8.16 1.91
CA ASP A 126 13.20 7.00 2.04
C ASP A 126 12.72 6.17 3.24
N MET A 127 12.16 4.99 2.98
CA MET A 127 11.50 4.19 4.01
C MET A 127 12.48 3.47 4.95
N LEU A 128 13.79 3.52 4.66
CA LEU A 128 14.84 3.05 5.57
C LEU A 128 15.30 4.15 6.54
N VAL A 129 14.91 5.41 6.32
CA VAL A 129 15.38 6.58 7.08
C VAL A 129 14.23 7.35 7.71
N ASP A 130 13.21 7.67 6.92
CA ASP A 130 12.00 8.34 7.36
C ASP A 130 11.02 7.32 7.99
N THR A 131 10.17 7.79 8.89
CA THR A 131 9.16 6.96 9.58
C THR A 131 7.73 7.20 9.10
N ASP A 132 7.52 8.32 8.40
CA ASP A 132 6.22 8.76 7.99
C ASP A 132 6.28 9.79 6.85
N TYR A 133 5.13 10.01 6.23
CA TYR A 133 4.92 11.07 5.25
C TYR A 133 3.48 11.58 5.28
N THR A 134 3.30 12.89 5.41
CA THR A 134 1.99 13.54 5.36
C THR A 134 1.70 14.12 3.98
N PHE A 135 0.48 13.92 3.49
CA PHE A 135 0.04 14.38 2.19
C PHE A 135 -1.44 14.80 2.17
N ALA A 136 -1.76 15.73 1.27
CA ALA A 136 -3.15 16.07 0.99
C ALA A 136 -3.84 14.96 0.16
N VAL A 137 -5.08 14.64 0.54
CA VAL A 137 -5.97 13.68 -0.13
C VAL A 137 -7.27 14.37 -0.50
N ASP A 138 -7.58 14.35 -1.79
CA ASP A 138 -8.85 14.88 -2.29
C ASP A 138 -10.02 13.99 -1.88
N ALA A 139 -11.19 14.60 -1.66
CA ALA A 139 -12.40 13.86 -1.35
C ALA A 139 -12.78 12.92 -2.50
N THR A 140 -13.06 11.66 -2.18
CA THR A 140 -13.59 10.63 -3.10
C THR A 140 -12.65 10.18 -4.22
N VAL A 141 -11.47 10.78 -4.35
CA VAL A 141 -10.49 10.45 -5.40
C VAL A 141 -9.30 9.73 -4.78
N PRO A 142 -9.01 8.47 -5.17
CA PRO A 142 -7.83 7.76 -4.69
C PRO A 142 -6.55 8.47 -5.12
N LYS A 143 -5.59 8.54 -4.20
CA LYS A 143 -4.20 8.93 -4.46
C LYS A 143 -3.34 7.69 -4.56
N ALA A 144 -2.52 7.62 -5.61
CA ALA A 144 -1.64 6.50 -5.88
C ALA A 144 -0.21 6.76 -5.38
N PHE A 145 0.41 5.71 -4.87
CA PHE A 145 1.81 5.65 -4.47
C PHE A 145 2.44 4.35 -5.02
N GLN A 146 3.76 4.31 -5.05
CA GLN A 146 4.51 3.08 -5.31
C GLN A 146 5.60 2.91 -4.26
N ILE A 147 5.78 1.69 -3.77
CA ILE A 147 6.91 1.31 -2.94
C ILE A 147 7.86 0.51 -3.83
N ILE A 148 9.08 1.00 -4.00
CA ILE A 148 10.07 0.36 -4.85
C ILE A 148 11.26 -0.05 -3.99
N CYS A 149 11.56 -1.34 -4.01
CA CYS A 149 12.68 -1.95 -3.32
C CYS A 149 13.78 -2.34 -4.30
N SER A 150 15.05 -2.20 -3.91
CA SER A 150 16.21 -2.67 -4.68
C SER A 150 17.45 -2.91 -3.81
N ILE A 151 18.37 -3.76 -4.32
CA ILE A 151 19.77 -3.92 -3.85
C ILE A 151 20.69 -2.97 -4.63
#